data_AF-A0A963DDD2-F1
#
_entry.id   AF-A0A963DDD2-F1
#
_cell.length_a   1.000
_cell.length_b   1.000
_cell.length_c   1.000
_cell.angle_alpha   90.00
_cell.angle_beta   90.00
_cell.angle_gamma   90.00
#
_symmetry.space_group_name_H-M   'P 1'
#
loop_
_entity.id
_entity.type
_entity.pdbx_description
1 polymer ?
#
loop_
_entity_poly.entity_id
_entity_poly.type
_entity_poly.pdbx_seq_one_letter_code
_entity_poly.pdbx_strand_id
1 'polypeptide(L)'
;MTEEENSGRVAAPRPRTTYEKESRVTGNKYDQGLDRNPANYVPLSPLSYLERSAQVYPDYPSVIHGARRFTWAETYARCRRLAGALAARGIGRGDTVAVML
;
A
#
# COMPACT_ATOMS: atom_id res chain seq x y z
N MET A 1 -50.03 -40.52 -47.31
CA MET A 1 -50.78 -39.33 -46.86
C MET A 1 -51.21 -39.66 -45.43
N THR A 2 -50.57 -39.22 -44.35
CA THR A 2 -49.78 -38.03 -43.99
C THR A 2 -49.02 -38.30 -42.67
N GLU A 3 -47.84 -37.68 -42.53
CA GLU A 3 -47.20 -37.03 -41.33
C GLU A 3 -47.26 -37.73 -39.95
N GLU A 4 -46.14 -38.09 -39.30
CA GLU A 4 -45.10 -37.26 -38.65
C GLU A 4 -45.59 -36.59 -37.35
N GLU A 5 -45.21 -37.14 -36.17
CA GLU A 5 -44.75 -36.30 -35.05
C GLU A 5 -43.97 -37.11 -33.99
N ASN A 6 -42.81 -36.57 -33.68
CA ASN A 6 -41.68 -37.14 -32.95
C ASN A 6 -41.84 -36.97 -31.44
N SER A 7 -41.89 -38.09 -30.71
CA SER A 7 -41.99 -38.17 -29.24
C SER A 7 -40.75 -37.59 -28.55
N GLY A 8 -40.85 -36.34 -28.10
CA GLY A 8 -39.84 -35.67 -27.27
C GLY A 8 -39.81 -36.23 -25.84
N ARG A 9 -38.93 -37.20 -25.59
CA ARG A 9 -38.56 -37.62 -24.23
C ARG A 9 -37.65 -36.57 -23.58
N VAL A 10 -38.16 -35.95 -22.51
CA VAL A 10 -37.43 -35.05 -21.62
C VAL A 10 -36.28 -35.83 -20.96
N ALA A 11 -35.03 -35.45 -21.26
CA ALA A 11 -33.84 -36.05 -20.69
C ALA A 11 -33.61 -35.58 -19.24
N ALA A 12 -33.41 -36.53 -18.33
CA ALA A 12 -33.08 -36.28 -16.92
C ALA A 12 -31.79 -35.45 -16.77
N PRO A 13 -31.68 -34.56 -15.77
CA PRO A 13 -30.48 -33.76 -15.57
C PRO A 13 -29.28 -34.66 -15.22
N ARG A 14 -28.18 -34.48 -15.95
CA ARG A 14 -26.92 -35.21 -15.75
C ARG A 14 -26.41 -35.00 -14.32
N PRO A 15 -25.76 -35.99 -13.69
CA PRO A 15 -25.15 -35.82 -12.37
C PRO A 15 -24.13 -34.68 -12.43
N ARG A 16 -24.18 -33.76 -11.45
CA ARG A 16 -23.20 -32.68 -11.29
C ARG A 16 -21.82 -33.33 -11.19
N THR A 17 -20.95 -33.05 -12.16
CA THR A 17 -19.56 -33.48 -12.09
C THR A 17 -18.94 -32.85 -10.84
N THR A 18 -18.53 -33.69 -9.88
CA THR A 18 -17.69 -33.26 -8.78
C THR A 18 -16.30 -33.03 -9.36
N TYR A 19 -15.92 -31.78 -9.57
CA TYR A 19 -14.55 -31.44 -9.91
C TYR A 19 -13.67 -31.68 -8.68
N GLU A 20 -13.04 -32.86 -8.59
CA GLU A 20 -11.84 -33.05 -7.80
C GLU A 20 -10.71 -32.27 -8.48
N LYS A 21 -10.46 -31.05 -7.99
CA LYS A 21 -9.36 -30.23 -8.49
C LYS A 21 -8.08 -30.73 -7.84
N GLU A 22 -7.45 -31.70 -8.49
CA GLU A 22 -6.08 -32.12 -8.25
C GLU A 22 -5.18 -30.88 -8.18
N SER A 23 -4.61 -30.60 -7.00
CA SER A 23 -3.85 -29.38 -6.74
C SER A 23 -2.48 -29.46 -7.39
N ARG A 24 -2.39 -29.12 -8.68
CA ARG A 24 -1.11 -28.68 -9.25
C ARG A 24 -0.74 -27.38 -8.55
N VAL A 25 0.36 -27.41 -7.78
CA VAL A 25 1.04 -26.19 -7.32
C VAL A 25 1.56 -25.46 -8.56
N THR A 26 0.71 -24.64 -9.16
CA THR A 26 1.13 -23.63 -10.12
C THR A 26 1.22 -22.31 -9.37
N GLY A 27 2.32 -22.13 -8.62
CA GLY A 27 2.72 -20.80 -8.18
C GLY A 27 3.05 -19.98 -9.43
N ASN A 28 2.32 -18.89 -9.62
CA ASN A 28 2.56 -17.92 -10.69
C ASN A 28 4.06 -17.56 -10.73
N LYS A 29 4.69 -17.61 -11.92
CA LYS A 29 6.13 -17.33 -12.10
C LYS A 29 6.56 -15.96 -11.56
N TYR A 30 5.62 -15.01 -11.50
CA TYR A 30 5.88 -13.67 -10.98
C TYR A 30 5.93 -13.64 -9.46
N ASP A 31 5.49 -14.68 -8.77
CA ASP A 31 5.45 -14.74 -7.30
C ASP A 31 6.61 -15.58 -6.72
N GLN A 32 7.47 -16.14 -7.58
CA GLN A 32 8.62 -16.94 -7.15
C GLN A 32 9.81 -16.05 -6.78
N GLY A 33 10.24 -16.09 -5.52
CA GLY A 33 11.41 -15.33 -5.04
C GLY A 33 11.18 -13.82 -4.85
N LEU A 34 9.93 -13.36 -4.93
CA LEU A 34 9.54 -11.98 -4.59
C LEU A 34 9.05 -11.83 -3.14
N ASP A 35 9.36 -12.80 -2.29
CA ASP A 35 9.05 -12.72 -0.87
C ASP A 35 9.58 -11.44 -0.26
N ARG A 36 8.84 -10.93 0.72
CA ARG A 36 9.17 -9.69 1.39
C ARG A 36 10.52 -9.81 2.10
N ASN A 37 11.47 -9.00 1.69
CA ASN A 37 12.85 -8.97 2.14
C ASN A 37 13.26 -7.51 2.42
N PRO A 38 14.40 -7.26 3.09
CA PRO A 38 14.84 -5.89 3.40
C PRO A 38 15.06 -4.99 2.17
N ALA A 39 15.34 -5.56 1.00
CA ALA A 39 15.57 -4.81 -0.23
C ALA A 39 14.26 -4.37 -0.92
N ASN A 40 13.19 -5.17 -0.83
CA ASN A 40 11.88 -4.87 -1.42
C ASN A 40 10.85 -4.36 -0.39
N TYR A 41 11.21 -4.31 0.89
CA TYR A 41 10.36 -3.81 1.96
C TYR A 41 11.11 -2.92 2.93
N VAL A 42 10.71 -1.66 2.92
CA VAL A 42 10.96 -0.70 3.98
C VAL A 42 9.60 -0.19 4.42
N PRO A 43 9.22 -0.30 5.71
CA PRO A 43 7.96 0.25 6.18
C PRO A 43 7.94 1.76 5.89
N LEU A 44 6.93 2.21 5.15
CA LEU A 44 6.75 3.63 4.92
C LEU A 44 6.38 4.27 6.26
N SER A 45 7.34 5.00 6.83
CA SER A 45 7.13 5.79 8.03
C SER A 45 6.90 7.24 7.62
N PRO A 46 6.17 8.03 8.41
CA PRO A 46 6.08 9.48 8.18
C PRO A 46 7.46 10.15 8.10
N LEU A 47 8.46 9.64 8.83
CA LEU A 47 9.83 10.14 8.81
C LEU A 47 10.53 9.87 7.47
N SER A 48 10.49 8.63 6.99
CA SER A 48 11.10 8.26 5.70
C SER A 48 10.37 8.89 4.52
N TYR A 49 9.05 9.10 4.62
CA TYR A 49 8.30 9.87 3.65
C TYR A 49 8.73 11.35 3.63
N LEU A 50 8.83 12.01 4.79
CA LEU A 50 9.22 13.41 4.88
C LEU A 50 10.62 13.65 4.29
N GLU A 51 11.58 12.79 4.63
CA GLU A 51 12.95 12.86 4.09
C GLU A 51 12.96 12.67 2.57
N ARG A 52 12.28 11.63 2.06
CA ARG A 52 12.23 11.36 0.62
C ARG A 52 11.55 12.48 -0.15
N SER A 53 10.44 13.04 0.36
CA SER A 53 9.73 14.13 -0.30
C SER A 53 10.58 15.39 -0.39
N ALA A 54 11.37 15.71 0.65
CA ALA A 54 12.30 16.83 0.63
C ALA A 54 13.47 16.65 -0.35
N GLN A 55 13.90 15.40 -0.60
CA GLN A 55 14.96 15.10 -1.57
C GLN A 55 14.44 15.09 -3.01
N VAL A 56 13.29 14.48 -3.25
CA VAL A 56 12.76 14.26 -4.62
C VAL A 56 11.98 15.47 -5.13
N TYR A 57 11.29 16.20 -4.24
CA TYR A 57 10.42 17.33 -4.60
C TYR A 57 10.71 18.58 -3.74
N PRO A 58 11.96 19.06 -3.69
CA PRO A 58 12.39 20.08 -2.73
C PRO A 58 11.55 21.37 -2.81
N ASP A 59 11.23 21.82 -4.02
CA ASP A 59 10.53 23.09 -4.27
C ASP A 59 9.01 22.93 -4.37
N TYR A 60 8.50 21.70 -4.28
CA TYR A 60 7.06 21.45 -4.40
C TYR A 60 6.34 21.83 -3.10
N PRO A 61 5.13 22.42 -3.16
CA PRO A 61 4.37 22.77 -1.97
C PRO A 61 4.08 21.56 -1.09
N SER A 62 4.43 21.67 0.20
CA SER A 62 4.16 20.66 1.23
C SER A 62 3.01 21.04 2.15
N VAL A 63 2.88 22.34 2.47
CA VAL A 63 1.82 22.87 3.33
C VAL A 63 1.30 24.17 2.73
N ILE A 64 -0.03 24.31 2.68
CA ILE A 64 -0.72 25.54 2.30
C ILE A 64 -1.72 25.87 3.42
N HIS A 65 -1.52 27.01 4.07
CA HIS A 65 -2.39 27.48 5.15
C HIS A 65 -2.61 29.00 5.01
N GLY A 66 -3.77 29.38 4.47
CA GLY A 66 -4.05 30.77 4.11
C GLY A 66 -3.00 31.32 3.15
N ALA A 67 -2.37 32.43 3.51
CA ALA A 67 -1.28 33.02 2.72
C ALA A 67 0.06 32.27 2.86
N ARG A 68 0.23 31.44 3.90
CA ARG A 68 1.48 30.73 4.17
C ARG A 68 1.59 29.51 3.28
N ARG A 69 2.76 29.35 2.67
CA ARG A 69 3.15 28.18 1.87
C ARG A 69 4.51 27.73 2.34
N PHE A 70 4.70 26.43 2.41
CA PHE A 70 6.02 25.83 2.63
C PHE A 70 6.32 24.83 1.53
N THR A 71 7.57 24.77 1.09
CA THR A 71 8.07 23.70 0.22
C THR A 71 8.42 22.46 1.05
N TRP A 72 8.66 21.30 0.42
CA TRP A 72 9.11 20.11 1.14
C TRP A 72 10.49 20.31 1.78
N ALA A 73 11.40 21.02 1.12
CA ALA A 73 12.72 21.35 1.68
C ALA A 73 12.60 22.19 2.97
N GLU A 74 11.73 23.20 2.95
CA GLU A 74 11.49 24.06 4.11
C GLU A 74 10.86 23.30 5.27
N THR A 75 9.86 22.46 4.99
CA THR A 75 9.20 21.65 6.02
C THR A 75 10.19 20.68 6.67
N TYR A 76 11.02 19.99 5.88
CA TYR A 76 12.08 19.12 6.42
C TYR A 76 13.06 19.89 7.30
N ALA A 77 13.56 21.03 6.83
CA ALA A 77 14.50 21.86 7.59
C ALA A 77 13.88 22.34 8.92
N ARG A 78 12.60 22.75 8.92
CA ARG A 78 11.87 23.15 10.14
C ARG A 78 11.73 21.99 11.12
N CYS A 79 11.31 20.81 10.65
CA CYS A 79 11.20 19.61 11.47
C CYS A 79 12.55 19.22 12.08
N ARG A 80 13.64 19.27 11.31
CA ARG A 80 15.01 18.98 11.80
C ARG A 80 15.46 19.97 12.86
N ARG A 81 15.18 21.27 12.70
CA ARG A 81 15.48 22.28 13.73
C ARG A 81 14.74 22.02 15.03
N LEU A 82 13.44 21.71 14.96
CA LEU A 82 12.65 21.37 16.14
C LEU A 82 13.15 20.09 16.82
N ALA A 83 13.43 19.04 16.03
CA ALA A 83 13.98 17.79 16.54
C ALA A 83 15.34 18.00 17.24
N GLY A 84 16.22 18.83 16.66
CA GLY A 84 17.49 19.20 17.28
C GLY A 84 17.32 19.94 18.60
N ALA A 85 16.36 20.87 18.67
CA ALA A 85 16.05 21.59 19.91
C ALA A 85 15.47 20.67 21.00
N LEU A 86 14.62 19.70 20.63
CA LEU A 86 14.10 18.71 21.56
C LEU A 86 15.21 17.77 22.08
N ALA A 87 16.07 17.29 21.18
CA ALA A 87 17.23 16.47 21.56
C ALA A 87 18.17 17.22 22.51
N ALA A 88 18.43 18.51 22.25
CA ALA A 88 19.23 19.36 23.14
C ALA A 88 18.60 19.57 24.53
N ARG A 89 17.28 19.35 24.67
CA ARG A 89 16.56 19.38 25.94
C ARG A 89 16.47 17.99 26.61
N GLY A 90 17.21 17.01 26.09
CA GLY A 90 17.27 15.65 26.65
C GLY A 90 16.12 14.73 26.23
N ILE A 91 15.27 15.14 25.28
CA ILE A 91 14.16 14.32 24.81
C ILE A 91 14.68 13.21 23.88
N GLY A 92 14.32 11.97 24.21
CA GLY A 92 14.75 10.76 23.52
C GLY A 92 13.61 9.83 23.13
N ARG A 93 13.98 8.60 22.77
CA ARG A 93 13.03 7.57 22.36
C ARG A 93 12.19 7.13 23.58
N GLY A 94 10.87 7.19 23.43
CA GLY A 94 9.93 6.80 24.48
C GLY A 94 9.40 7.98 25.29
N ASP A 95 10.00 9.15 25.16
CA ASP A 95 9.53 10.36 25.83
C ASP A 95 8.28 10.92 25.16
N THR A 96 7.41 11.53 25.98
CA THR A 96 6.16 12.14 25.52
C THR A 96 6.30 13.66 25.40
N VAL A 97 5.88 14.20 24.27
CA VAL A 97 5.86 15.65 24.02
C VAL A 97 4.40 16.07 23.75
N ALA A 98 3.87 16.95 24.59
CA ALA A 98 2.56 17.56 24.37
C ALA A 98 2.69 18.76 23.41
N VAL A 99 1.71 18.95 22.54
CA VAL A 99 1.64 20.09 21.61
C VAL A 99 0.26 20.72 21.68
N MET A 100 0.21 22.04 21.79
CA MET A 100 -1.01 22.85 21.71
C MET A 100 -0.79 23.83 20.55
N LEU A 101 -1.65 23.75 19.53
CA LEU A 101 -1.46 24.37 18.20
C LEU A 101 -2.65 25.24 17.81
#